data_AF-A0A815JBP4-F1
#
_entry.id   AF-A0A815JBP4-F1
#
_cell.length_a   1.000
_cell.length_b   1.000
_cell.length_c   1.000
_cell.angle_alpha   90.00
_cell.angle_beta   90.00
_cell.angle_gamma   90.00
#
_symmetry.space_group_name_H-M   'P 1'
#
loop_
_entity.id
_entity.type
_entity.pdbx_description
1 polymer ?
#
loop_
_entity_poly.entity_id
_entity_poly.type
_entity_poly.pdbx_seq_one_letter_code
_entity_poly.pdbx_strand_id
1 'polypeptide(L)'
;MIAMRGMGYYSENTIGAKVVIDTAGVLVVDALSRMNLFQSNASFEIADFGAADGGTSLDLMRCLIESVRAANVARPITITYTDLPQNDFSALFRRLHFHDDHVTPLGHEPNVYTFASGTTFYRQIFPENTLSLGFSATAMHWLSKRPSLIADHVHATGASSEEREHFRRQAATDWETILLTRARELVSGGVLVLANFCIDDQGHYLGATGNGVNMFDWFTNHWRKLMSDGEITESEYHNATFQQYYRTVNEFTAPFDDENSSVRRAGLVLKHVSTRVTKCPYAAQFREHGDAHVFARAFIPTLRSWSESTFFNALDLTRNSTERQTIIDRFYQAIENDVIVAPKDYSMDYVHCFLSIVKQ
;
A
#
# COMPACT_ATOMS: atom_id res chain seq x y z
N MET A 1 -13.19 -8.08 6.30
CA MET A 1 -12.76 -8.10 4.87
C MET A 1 -12.49 -6.66 4.51
N ILE A 2 -11.25 -6.33 4.11
CA ILE A 2 -10.80 -4.94 3.95
C ILE A 2 -11.03 -4.52 2.50
N ALA A 3 -11.85 -3.51 2.28
CA ALA A 3 -11.99 -2.83 1.00
C ALA A 3 -11.86 -1.32 1.25
N MET A 4 -11.20 -0.59 0.35
CA MET A 4 -11.10 0.86 0.44
C MET A 4 -12.45 1.51 0.10
N ARG A 5 -12.66 2.74 0.57
CA ARG A 5 -13.83 3.53 0.19
C ARG A 5 -13.76 3.86 -1.30
N GLY A 6 -14.85 3.60 -2.05
CA GLY A 6 -14.89 3.75 -3.51
C GLY A 6 -14.88 5.19 -4.02
N MET A 7 -15.16 5.39 -5.32
CA MET A 7 -15.29 6.69 -5.99
C MET A 7 -14.02 7.58 -6.02
N GLY A 8 -12.82 7.00 -6.07
CA GLY A 8 -11.58 7.78 -6.17
C GLY A 8 -11.09 8.39 -4.85
N TYR A 9 -11.79 8.09 -3.74
CA TYR A 9 -11.53 8.66 -2.42
C TYR A 9 -10.10 8.39 -1.94
N TYR A 10 -9.49 7.26 -2.30
CA TYR A 10 -8.13 6.96 -1.87
C TYR A 10 -7.12 7.92 -2.51
N SER A 11 -7.14 8.05 -3.84
CA SER A 11 -6.19 8.93 -4.54
C SER A 11 -6.36 10.40 -4.19
N GLU A 12 -7.59 10.86 -3.99
CA GLU A 12 -7.87 12.25 -3.61
C GLU A 12 -7.34 12.62 -2.23
N ASN A 13 -7.22 11.64 -1.33
CA ASN A 13 -6.93 11.89 0.08
C ASN A 13 -5.56 11.34 0.53
N THR A 14 -4.72 10.82 -0.37
CA THR A 14 -3.45 10.16 0.03
C THR A 14 -2.22 10.71 -0.70
N ILE A 15 -1.94 12.00 -0.52
CA ILE A 15 -0.78 12.70 -1.14
C ILE A 15 0.54 12.01 -0.80
N GLY A 16 0.71 11.52 0.44
CA GLY A 16 1.95 10.85 0.83
C GLY A 16 2.23 9.55 0.06
N ALA A 17 1.18 8.79 -0.31
CA ALA A 17 1.34 7.61 -1.15
C ALA A 17 1.82 7.98 -2.56
N LYS A 18 1.32 9.08 -3.14
CA LYS A 18 1.78 9.63 -4.42
C LYS A 18 3.27 9.97 -4.37
N VAL A 19 3.73 10.69 -3.34
CA VAL A 19 5.15 11.05 -3.17
C VAL A 19 6.06 9.82 -3.07
N VAL A 20 5.58 8.76 -2.40
CA VAL A 20 6.30 7.47 -2.30
C VAL A 20 6.39 6.79 -3.67
N ILE A 21 5.29 6.74 -4.43
CA ILE A 21 5.27 6.14 -5.77
C ILE A 21 6.17 6.92 -6.73
N ASP A 22 6.13 8.26 -6.70
CA ASP A 22 6.99 9.11 -7.52
C ASP A 22 8.48 8.87 -7.20
N THR A 23 8.81 8.65 -5.91
CA THR A 23 10.15 8.23 -5.50
C THR A 23 10.53 6.87 -6.06
N ALA A 24 9.61 5.89 -6.01
CA ALA A 24 9.83 4.56 -6.57
C ALA A 24 10.05 4.59 -8.09
N GLY A 25 9.49 5.61 -8.77
CA GLY A 25 9.68 5.84 -10.20
C GLY A 25 11.15 5.88 -10.64
N VAL A 26 12.05 6.40 -9.79
CA VAL A 26 13.49 6.39 -10.09
C VAL A 26 14.04 4.96 -10.19
N LEU A 27 13.62 4.07 -9.30
CA LEU A 27 14.01 2.65 -9.34
C LEU A 27 13.37 1.91 -10.51
N VAL A 28 12.14 2.29 -10.87
CA VAL A 28 11.47 1.75 -12.05
C VAL A 28 12.23 2.10 -13.33
N VAL A 29 12.62 3.37 -13.51
CA VAL A 29 13.40 3.82 -14.68
C VAL A 29 14.78 3.16 -14.71
N ASP A 30 15.48 3.06 -13.57
CA ASP A 30 16.76 2.32 -13.50
C ASP A 30 16.57 0.85 -13.88
N ALA A 31 15.54 0.18 -13.37
CA ALA A 31 15.25 -1.21 -13.71
C ALA A 31 14.97 -1.39 -15.21
N LEU A 32 14.14 -0.54 -15.81
CA LEU A 32 13.85 -0.55 -17.25
C LEU A 32 15.12 -0.38 -18.09
N SER A 33 16.02 0.52 -17.69
CA SER A 33 17.28 0.76 -18.42
C SER A 33 18.20 -0.46 -18.48
N ARG A 34 18.06 -1.38 -17.52
CA ARG A 34 18.82 -2.64 -17.43
C ARG A 34 18.12 -3.81 -18.11
N MET A 35 16.83 -3.69 -18.40
CA MET A 35 16.11 -4.70 -19.17
C MET A 35 16.56 -4.66 -20.63
N ASN A 36 16.74 -5.83 -21.23
CA ASN A 36 17.00 -5.91 -22.68
C ASN A 36 15.68 -5.69 -23.45
N LEU A 37 15.24 -4.43 -23.51
CA LEU A 37 13.97 -4.03 -24.13
C LEU A 37 14.00 -4.11 -25.68
N PHE A 38 15.17 -4.33 -26.28
CA PHE A 38 15.44 -4.08 -27.70
C PHE A 38 15.26 -5.26 -28.65
N GLN A 39 14.77 -6.42 -28.19
CA GLN A 39 14.81 -7.64 -29.01
C GLN A 39 13.49 -8.42 -29.10
N SER A 40 12.41 -7.96 -28.46
CA SER A 40 11.14 -8.67 -28.49
C SER A 40 10.02 -7.84 -29.11
N ASN A 41 9.30 -8.46 -30.05
CA ASN A 41 8.04 -7.97 -30.59
C ASN A 41 6.83 -8.42 -29.75
N ALA A 42 7.04 -9.24 -28.71
CA ALA A 42 5.99 -9.61 -27.78
C ALA A 42 5.55 -8.39 -26.95
N SER A 43 4.30 -8.42 -26.48
CA SER A 43 3.76 -7.40 -25.58
C SER A 43 4.66 -7.19 -24.35
N PHE A 44 4.75 -5.95 -23.89
CA PHE A 44 5.38 -5.60 -22.63
C PHE A 44 4.29 -5.60 -21.54
N GLU A 45 4.33 -6.62 -20.68
CA GLU A 45 3.31 -6.84 -19.66
C GLU A 45 3.70 -6.16 -18.34
N ILE A 46 2.86 -5.23 -17.88
CA ILE A 46 3.01 -4.46 -16.65
C ILE A 46 1.90 -4.88 -15.68
N ALA A 47 2.25 -5.04 -14.41
CA ALA A 47 1.29 -5.23 -13.32
C ALA A 47 1.42 -4.14 -12.26
N ASP A 48 0.29 -3.62 -11.78
CA ASP A 48 0.19 -2.81 -10.58
C ASP A 48 -0.49 -3.62 -9.47
N PHE A 49 0.26 -4.03 -8.45
CA PHE A 49 -0.22 -4.86 -7.34
C PHE A 49 -0.70 -4.03 -6.15
N GLY A 50 -2.02 -4.02 -5.96
CA GLY A 50 -2.71 -3.19 -4.96
C GLY A 50 -2.99 -1.80 -5.49
N ALA A 51 -3.61 -1.71 -6.66
CA ALA A 51 -3.80 -0.46 -7.39
C ALA A 51 -4.85 0.48 -6.79
N ALA A 52 -5.73 0.00 -5.92
CA ALA A 52 -6.91 0.74 -5.46
C ALA A 52 -7.70 1.35 -6.64
N ASP A 53 -7.84 2.67 -6.69
CA ASP A 53 -8.50 3.40 -7.78
C ASP A 53 -7.54 3.81 -8.93
N GLY A 54 -6.27 3.38 -8.87
CA GLY A 54 -5.22 3.60 -9.88
C GLY A 54 -4.70 5.03 -10.01
N GLY A 55 -5.23 5.99 -9.25
CA GLY A 55 -4.85 7.41 -9.43
C GLY A 55 -3.43 7.71 -8.98
N THR A 56 -3.00 7.17 -7.84
CA THR A 56 -1.65 7.44 -7.32
C THR A 56 -0.53 6.86 -8.19
N SER A 57 -0.78 5.79 -8.95
CA SER A 57 0.20 5.17 -9.84
C SER A 57 0.13 5.65 -11.29
N LEU A 58 -0.87 6.47 -11.66
CA LEU A 58 -1.12 6.86 -13.04
C LEU A 58 0.09 7.53 -13.73
N ASP A 59 0.76 8.46 -13.04
CA ASP A 59 1.93 9.15 -13.61
C ASP A 59 3.12 8.20 -13.78
N LEU A 60 3.29 7.25 -12.86
CA LEU A 60 4.31 6.21 -13.00
C LEU A 60 4.02 5.31 -14.21
N MET A 61 2.75 4.94 -14.44
CA MET A 61 2.36 4.15 -15.60
C MET A 61 2.61 4.90 -16.92
N ARG A 62 2.38 6.22 -16.95
CA ARG A 62 2.74 7.05 -18.11
C ARG A 62 4.24 7.06 -18.36
N CYS A 63 5.05 7.29 -17.32
CA CYS A 63 6.50 7.26 -17.40
C CYS A 63 7.04 5.90 -17.89
N LEU A 64 6.43 4.81 -17.43
CA LEU A 64 6.70 3.44 -17.88
C LEU A 64 6.44 3.27 -19.38
N ILE A 65 5.27 3.71 -19.86
CA ILE A 65 4.92 3.65 -21.29
C ILE A 65 5.92 4.45 -22.12
N GLU A 66 6.23 5.68 -21.73
CA GLU A 66 7.20 6.54 -22.42
C GLU A 66 8.57 5.87 -22.52
N SER A 67 9.04 5.27 -21.42
CA SER A 67 10.33 4.57 -21.37
C SER A 67 10.35 3.35 -22.31
N VAL A 68 9.27 2.56 -22.34
CA VAL A 68 9.16 1.41 -23.27
C VAL A 68 9.08 1.89 -24.72
N ARG A 69 8.35 2.97 -25.01
CA ARG A 69 8.20 3.56 -26.35
C ARG A 69 9.51 4.15 -26.87
N ALA A 70 10.31 4.78 -26.00
CA ALA A 70 11.63 5.29 -26.35
C ALA A 70 12.58 4.17 -26.81
N ALA A 71 12.42 2.95 -26.27
CA ALA A 71 13.19 1.78 -26.68
C ALA A 71 12.58 1.07 -27.91
N ASN A 72 11.24 0.96 -27.98
CA ASN A 72 10.52 0.34 -29.10
C ASN A 72 9.12 0.96 -29.27
N VAL A 73 9.00 1.85 -30.27
CA VAL A 73 7.79 2.64 -30.55
C VAL A 73 6.56 1.77 -30.84
N ALA A 74 6.74 0.61 -31.49
CA ALA A 74 5.62 -0.21 -31.97
C ALA A 74 5.24 -1.36 -31.02
N ARG A 75 5.92 -1.51 -29.88
CA ARG A 75 5.70 -2.66 -28.99
C ARG A 75 4.33 -2.58 -28.29
N PRO A 76 3.46 -3.62 -28.33
CA PRO A 76 2.24 -3.60 -27.53
C PRO A 76 2.57 -3.50 -26.03
N ILE A 77 1.78 -2.75 -25.28
CA ILE A 77 1.92 -2.65 -23.82
C ILE A 77 0.59 -3.07 -23.19
N THR A 78 0.66 -3.96 -22.22
CA THR A 78 -0.47 -4.34 -21.39
C THR A 78 -0.22 -3.85 -19.98
N ILE A 79 -1.21 -3.21 -19.36
CA ILE A 79 -1.18 -2.81 -17.94
C ILE A 79 -2.33 -3.52 -17.26
N THR A 80 -2.01 -4.38 -16.30
CA THR A 80 -3.01 -5.05 -15.46
C THR A 80 -2.97 -4.47 -14.06
N TYR A 81 -4.03 -3.75 -13.69
CA TYR A 81 -4.24 -3.26 -12.34
C TYR A 81 -4.86 -4.38 -11.50
N THR A 82 -4.26 -4.70 -10.37
CA THR A 82 -4.70 -5.81 -9.53
C THR A 82 -5.04 -5.32 -8.14
N ASP A 83 -6.16 -5.81 -7.61
CA ASP A 83 -6.62 -5.53 -6.25
C ASP A 83 -7.54 -6.66 -5.77
N LEU A 84 -8.09 -6.55 -4.57
CA LEU A 84 -9.08 -7.49 -4.04
C LEU A 84 -10.40 -7.42 -4.84
N PRO A 85 -11.22 -8.49 -4.86
CA PRO A 85 -12.48 -8.51 -5.61
C PRO A 85 -13.47 -7.40 -5.24
N GLN A 86 -13.37 -6.87 -4.03
CA GLN A 86 -14.23 -5.82 -3.50
C GLN A 86 -13.81 -4.41 -3.91
N ASN A 87 -12.67 -4.26 -4.60
CA ASN A 87 -12.21 -2.96 -5.06
C ASN A 87 -13.18 -2.33 -6.08
N ASP A 88 -13.24 -1.01 -6.10
CA ASP A 88 -14.06 -0.25 -7.06
C ASP A 88 -13.32 -0.11 -8.41
N PHE A 89 -13.27 -1.21 -9.16
CA PHE A 89 -12.69 -1.19 -10.51
C PHE A 89 -13.46 -0.27 -11.46
N SER A 90 -14.72 0.08 -11.17
CA SER A 90 -15.45 1.08 -11.97
C SER A 90 -14.82 2.46 -11.83
N ALA A 91 -14.42 2.86 -10.63
CA ALA A 91 -13.69 4.12 -10.41
C ALA A 91 -12.34 4.11 -11.14
N LEU A 92 -11.60 3.00 -11.08
CA LEU A 92 -10.36 2.83 -11.85
C LEU A 92 -10.60 3.06 -13.34
N PHE A 93 -11.55 2.34 -13.96
CA PHE A 93 -11.79 2.48 -15.41
C PHE A 93 -12.30 3.87 -15.78
N ARG A 94 -13.14 4.51 -14.94
CA ARG A 94 -13.55 5.89 -15.20
C ARG A 94 -12.34 6.83 -15.23
N ARG A 95 -11.38 6.66 -14.31
CA ARG A 95 -10.14 7.45 -14.29
C ARG A 95 -9.27 7.21 -15.52
N LEU A 96 -9.16 5.96 -15.98
CA LEU A 96 -8.34 5.62 -17.14
C LEU A 96 -8.92 6.12 -18.47
N HIS A 97 -10.24 6.25 -18.58
CA HIS A 97 -10.93 6.59 -19.84
C HIS A 97 -11.49 8.01 -19.92
N PHE A 98 -11.84 8.62 -18.79
CA PHE A 98 -12.57 9.91 -18.75
C PHE A 98 -11.83 11.00 -17.97
N HIS A 99 -10.49 10.98 -17.99
CA HIS A 99 -9.67 11.99 -17.30
C HIS A 99 -9.97 13.40 -17.85
N ASP A 100 -10.12 14.38 -16.95
CA ASP A 100 -10.64 15.73 -17.26
C ASP A 100 -9.53 16.75 -17.63
N ASP A 101 -8.35 16.27 -18.04
CA ASP A 101 -7.19 17.12 -18.32
C ASP A 101 -6.85 17.13 -19.82
N HIS A 102 -6.07 18.14 -20.26
CA HIS A 102 -5.52 18.28 -21.62
C HIS A 102 -4.53 17.17 -22.05
N VAL A 103 -4.55 16.01 -21.39
CA VAL A 103 -3.67 14.86 -21.65
C VAL A 103 -4.53 13.68 -22.10
N THR A 104 -4.06 12.93 -23.10
CA THR A 104 -4.73 11.72 -23.57
C THR A 104 -4.97 10.76 -22.39
N PRO A 105 -6.22 10.31 -22.15
CA PRO A 105 -6.51 9.29 -21.15
C PRO A 105 -5.71 8.01 -21.45
N LEU A 106 -5.18 7.34 -20.42
CA LEU A 106 -4.33 6.16 -20.59
C LEU A 106 -5.02 5.07 -21.40
N GLY A 107 -6.33 4.90 -21.20
CA GLY A 107 -7.16 3.94 -21.93
C GLY A 107 -7.36 4.26 -23.41
N HIS A 108 -6.91 5.43 -23.88
CA HIS A 108 -6.95 5.86 -25.28
C HIS A 108 -5.55 5.93 -25.91
N GLU A 109 -4.50 5.60 -25.16
CA GLU A 109 -3.13 5.62 -25.66
C GLU A 109 -2.93 4.51 -26.72
N PRO A 110 -2.40 4.82 -27.92
CA PRO A 110 -2.26 3.82 -28.97
C PRO A 110 -1.39 2.62 -28.56
N ASN A 111 -1.89 1.42 -28.86
CA ASN A 111 -1.20 0.15 -28.60
C ASN A 111 -0.86 -0.06 -27.11
N VAL A 112 -1.69 0.51 -26.22
CA VAL A 112 -1.71 0.29 -24.77
C VAL A 112 -3.07 -0.32 -24.42
N TYR A 113 -3.05 -1.40 -23.64
CA TYR A 113 -4.23 -2.15 -23.26
C TYR A 113 -4.30 -2.25 -21.74
N THR A 114 -5.41 -1.83 -21.14
CA THR A 114 -5.58 -1.83 -19.69
C THR A 114 -6.57 -2.90 -19.25
N PHE A 115 -6.18 -3.71 -18.27
CA PHE A 115 -7.01 -4.75 -17.66
C PHE A 115 -7.08 -4.55 -16.15
N ALA A 116 -8.06 -5.22 -15.53
CA ALA A 116 -8.16 -5.33 -14.09
C ALA A 116 -8.24 -6.80 -13.67
N SER A 117 -7.64 -7.14 -12.53
CA SER A 117 -7.80 -8.44 -11.89
C SER A 117 -8.19 -8.27 -10.42
N GLY A 118 -9.33 -8.86 -10.04
CA GLY A 118 -9.76 -8.99 -8.64
C GLY A 118 -9.08 -10.13 -7.90
N THR A 119 -7.93 -10.63 -8.37
CA THR A 119 -7.23 -11.76 -7.76
C THR A 119 -6.20 -11.25 -6.76
N THR A 120 -6.23 -11.78 -5.54
CA THR A 120 -5.23 -11.44 -4.51
C THR A 120 -3.80 -11.71 -4.97
N PHE A 121 -2.87 -10.80 -4.66
CA PHE A 121 -1.45 -10.99 -4.94
C PHE A 121 -0.82 -12.17 -4.19
N TYR A 122 -1.53 -12.80 -3.24
CA TYR A 122 -1.13 -14.08 -2.64
C TYR A 122 -1.30 -15.28 -3.56
N ARG A 123 -1.96 -15.11 -4.71
CA ARG A 123 -2.15 -16.14 -5.74
C ARG A 123 -1.50 -15.73 -7.04
N GLN A 124 -1.32 -16.72 -7.92
CA GLN A 124 -0.87 -16.48 -9.27
C GLN A 124 -1.98 -15.78 -10.05
N ILE A 125 -1.66 -14.66 -10.67
CA ILE A 125 -2.54 -13.76 -11.43
C ILE A 125 -2.26 -13.91 -12.92
N PHE A 126 -0.99 -14.06 -13.29
CA PHE A 126 -0.55 -14.16 -14.68
C PHE A 126 -0.14 -15.61 -15.03
N PRO A 127 -0.25 -16.02 -16.31
CA PRO A 127 0.40 -17.24 -16.78
C PRO A 127 1.92 -17.21 -16.51
N GLU A 128 2.55 -18.38 -16.57
CA GLU A 128 4.00 -18.46 -16.36
C GLU A 128 4.78 -17.71 -17.44
N ASN A 129 5.82 -16.99 -17.03
CA ASN A 129 6.75 -16.27 -17.91
C ASN A 129 6.07 -15.30 -18.89
N THR A 130 5.12 -14.50 -18.41
CA THR A 130 4.48 -13.44 -19.21
C THR A 130 4.73 -12.04 -18.66
N LEU A 131 4.87 -11.87 -17.34
CA LEU A 131 5.00 -10.56 -16.71
C LEU A 131 6.40 -9.96 -16.97
N SER A 132 6.47 -8.77 -17.56
CA SER A 132 7.73 -8.07 -17.81
C SER A 132 8.15 -7.22 -16.61
N LEU A 133 7.22 -6.45 -16.05
CA LEU A 133 7.45 -5.59 -14.89
C LEU A 133 6.27 -5.65 -13.92
N GLY A 134 6.55 -5.98 -12.67
CA GLY A 134 5.59 -5.86 -11.58
C GLY A 134 5.91 -4.66 -10.69
N PHE A 135 4.92 -3.82 -10.41
CA PHE A 135 5.01 -2.72 -9.47
C PHE A 135 4.06 -2.95 -8.29
N SER A 136 4.45 -2.52 -7.09
CA SER A 136 3.54 -2.46 -5.95
C SER A 136 3.97 -1.37 -5.01
N ALA A 137 3.02 -0.57 -4.53
CA ALA A 137 3.27 0.40 -3.47
C ALA A 137 2.20 0.31 -2.39
N THR A 138 2.61 0.33 -1.12
CA THR A 138 1.69 0.45 0.02
C THR A 138 0.60 -0.65 0.04
N ALA A 139 0.95 -1.89 -0.30
CA ALA A 139 -0.02 -2.98 -0.42
C ALA A 139 0.39 -4.29 0.27
N MET A 140 1.62 -4.77 0.10
CA MET A 140 2.06 -6.10 0.58
C MET A 140 2.43 -6.15 2.08
N HIS A 141 2.09 -5.11 2.83
CA HIS A 141 2.08 -5.12 4.30
C HIS A 141 0.75 -5.62 4.87
N TRP A 142 -0.33 -5.63 4.07
CA TRP A 142 -1.60 -6.26 4.42
C TRP A 142 -1.48 -7.77 4.33
N LEU A 143 -1.64 -8.48 5.45
CA LEU A 143 -1.47 -9.93 5.54
C LEU A 143 -2.57 -10.70 4.80
N SER A 144 -2.33 -11.96 4.44
CA SER A 144 -3.34 -12.82 3.79
C SER A 144 -4.46 -13.24 4.74
N LYS A 145 -4.17 -13.29 6.03
CA LYS A 145 -5.13 -13.49 7.12
C LYS A 145 -4.68 -12.77 8.38
N ARG A 146 -5.62 -12.49 9.28
CA ARG A 146 -5.31 -12.01 10.63
C ARG A 146 -4.87 -13.19 11.51
N PRO A 147 -3.63 -13.21 12.04
CA PRO A 147 -3.09 -14.37 12.73
C PRO A 147 -3.56 -14.50 14.19
N SER A 148 -3.76 -13.38 14.88
CA SER A 148 -4.37 -13.32 16.21
C SER A 148 -5.08 -11.97 16.41
N LEU A 149 -5.83 -11.85 17.51
CA LEU A 149 -6.26 -10.55 18.03
C LEU A 149 -5.15 -9.98 18.90
N ILE A 150 -5.13 -8.65 19.06
CA ILE A 150 -4.20 -7.94 19.95
C ILE A 150 -5.00 -7.42 21.14
N ALA A 151 -4.54 -7.73 22.36
CA ALA A 151 -5.25 -7.43 23.60
C ALA A 151 -5.28 -5.92 23.91
N ASP A 152 -4.13 -5.24 23.83
CA ASP A 152 -3.98 -3.87 24.35
C ASP A 152 -3.66 -2.82 23.28
N HIS A 153 -3.77 -3.16 22.00
CA HIS A 153 -3.42 -2.25 20.90
C HIS A 153 -4.14 -2.65 19.61
N VAL A 154 -4.26 -1.74 18.63
CA VAL A 154 -4.92 -2.05 17.34
C VAL A 154 -3.95 -2.60 16.29
N HIS A 155 -2.64 -2.44 16.46
CA HIS A 155 -1.62 -2.81 15.47
C HIS A 155 -0.43 -3.57 16.08
N ALA A 156 0.21 -4.45 15.29
CA ALA A 156 1.29 -5.34 15.75
C ALA A 156 2.54 -4.62 16.29
N THR A 157 2.73 -3.33 15.95
CA THR A 157 3.83 -2.50 16.47
C THR A 157 3.69 -2.21 17.97
N GLY A 158 2.47 -2.18 18.50
CA GLY A 158 2.19 -2.02 19.94
C GLY A 158 1.72 -3.30 20.63
N ALA A 159 1.83 -4.45 19.96
CA ALA A 159 1.42 -5.75 20.52
C ALA A 159 2.46 -6.31 21.49
N SER A 160 2.05 -7.29 22.31
CA SER A 160 2.99 -8.07 23.13
C SER A 160 3.98 -8.84 22.26
N SER A 161 5.08 -9.31 22.87
CA SER A 161 6.10 -10.07 22.12
C SER A 161 5.54 -11.36 21.50
N GLU A 162 4.62 -12.04 22.20
CA GLU A 162 3.97 -13.26 21.71
C GLU A 162 3.02 -12.98 20.54
N GLU A 163 2.14 -11.98 20.67
CA GLU A 163 1.21 -11.59 19.61
C GLU A 163 1.98 -11.11 18.38
N ARG A 164 2.99 -10.24 18.55
CA ARG A 164 3.82 -9.74 17.45
C ARG A 164 4.51 -10.87 16.70
N GLU A 165 4.94 -11.93 17.40
CA GLU A 165 5.54 -13.11 16.79
C GLU A 165 4.56 -13.88 15.89
N HIS A 166 3.26 -13.95 16.25
CA HIS A 166 2.24 -14.52 15.36
C HIS A 166 2.10 -13.73 14.06
N PHE A 167 2.10 -12.39 14.14
CA PHE A 167 2.10 -11.52 12.96
C PHE A 167 3.36 -11.67 12.11
N ARG A 168 4.53 -11.73 12.75
CA ARG A 168 5.80 -11.93 12.07
C ARG A 168 5.85 -13.22 11.26
N ARG A 169 5.42 -14.35 11.85
CA ARG A 169 5.39 -15.65 11.14
C ARG A 169 4.46 -15.61 9.93
N GLN A 170 3.26 -15.05 10.10
CA GLN A 170 2.32 -14.88 9.00
C GLN A 170 2.91 -14.01 7.88
N ALA A 171 3.54 -12.89 8.25
CA ALA A 171 4.21 -12.00 7.31
C ALA A 171 5.36 -12.68 6.56
N ALA A 172 6.15 -13.54 7.21
CA ALA A 172 7.21 -14.29 6.56
C ALA A 172 6.66 -15.27 5.51
N THR A 173 5.64 -16.06 5.87
CA THR A 173 4.96 -16.98 4.93
C THR A 173 4.34 -16.24 3.76
N ASP A 174 3.67 -15.12 4.04
CA ASP A 174 3.03 -14.28 3.03
C ASP A 174 4.06 -13.69 2.06
N TRP A 175 5.21 -13.26 2.56
CA TRP A 175 6.28 -12.69 1.75
C TRP A 175 6.90 -13.71 0.81
N GLU A 176 7.24 -14.90 1.33
CA GLU A 176 7.74 -16.00 0.50
C GLU A 176 6.71 -16.41 -0.56
N THR A 177 5.44 -16.50 -0.19
CA THR A 177 4.34 -16.83 -1.13
C THR A 177 4.24 -15.81 -2.26
N ILE A 178 4.31 -14.52 -1.94
CA ILE A 178 4.32 -13.44 -2.94
C ILE A 178 5.51 -13.63 -3.87
N LEU A 179 6.73 -13.72 -3.33
CA LEU A 179 7.96 -13.83 -4.12
C LEU A 179 7.93 -15.03 -5.07
N LEU A 180 7.63 -16.23 -4.56
CA LEU A 180 7.57 -17.45 -5.37
C LEU A 180 6.49 -17.40 -6.45
N THR A 181 5.38 -16.72 -6.17
CA THR A 181 4.31 -16.57 -7.15
C THR A 181 4.71 -15.58 -8.24
N ARG A 182 5.28 -14.42 -7.89
CA ARG A 182 5.80 -13.47 -8.87
C ARG A 182 6.94 -14.08 -9.69
N ALA A 183 7.78 -14.91 -9.08
CA ALA A 183 8.85 -15.62 -9.79
C ALA A 183 8.30 -16.50 -10.92
N ARG A 184 7.15 -17.16 -10.75
CA ARG A 184 6.54 -17.96 -11.83
C ARG A 184 6.01 -17.08 -12.96
N GLU A 185 5.44 -15.93 -12.64
CA GLU A 185 4.83 -15.01 -13.60
C GLU A 185 5.85 -14.25 -14.44
N LEU A 186 6.96 -13.83 -13.83
CA LEU A 186 7.98 -13.02 -14.50
C LEU A 186 8.65 -13.76 -15.66
N VAL A 187 8.91 -13.05 -16.75
CA VAL A 187 9.86 -13.49 -17.79
C VAL A 187 11.29 -13.53 -17.22
N SER A 188 12.21 -14.26 -17.86
CA SER A 188 13.65 -14.10 -17.56
C SER A 188 14.09 -12.67 -17.91
N GLY A 189 14.82 -12.03 -17.01
CA GLY A 189 15.13 -10.60 -17.04
C GLY A 189 13.99 -9.69 -16.59
N GLY A 190 12.82 -10.24 -16.23
CA GLY A 190 11.68 -9.50 -15.68
C GLY A 190 11.99 -8.94 -14.30
N VAL A 191 11.33 -7.84 -13.95
CA VAL A 191 11.65 -7.07 -12.73
C VAL A 191 10.42 -6.84 -11.84
N LEU A 192 10.65 -6.82 -10.53
CA LEU A 192 9.70 -6.32 -9.54
C LEU A 192 10.29 -5.07 -8.88
N VAL A 193 9.51 -4.00 -8.85
CA VAL A 193 9.85 -2.80 -8.08
C VAL A 193 8.77 -2.58 -7.04
N LEU A 194 9.16 -2.56 -5.77
CA LEU A 194 8.22 -2.57 -4.65
C LEU A 194 8.56 -1.43 -3.68
N ALA A 195 7.53 -0.76 -3.16
CA ALA A 195 7.64 0.21 -2.08
C ALA A 195 6.63 -0.17 -0.98
N ASN A 196 7.07 -0.82 0.09
CA ASN A 196 6.17 -1.26 1.16
C ASN A 196 6.49 -0.61 2.50
N PHE A 197 5.46 -0.40 3.32
CA PHE A 197 5.65 0.01 4.70
C PHE A 197 6.58 -0.95 5.43
N CYS A 198 7.49 -0.38 6.21
CA CYS A 198 8.53 -1.12 6.90
C CYS A 198 8.80 -0.52 8.28
N ILE A 199 9.60 -1.26 9.05
CA ILE A 199 10.35 -0.72 10.18
C ILE A 199 11.78 -0.49 9.67
N ASP A 200 12.26 0.75 9.67
CA ASP A 200 13.64 1.06 9.25
C ASP A 200 14.68 0.72 10.33
N ASP A 201 15.97 0.92 10.02
CA ASP A 201 17.07 0.60 10.94
C ASP A 201 17.09 1.47 12.22
N GLN A 202 16.35 2.58 12.23
CA GLN A 202 16.16 3.43 13.41
C GLN A 202 14.89 3.05 14.18
N GLY A 203 14.17 2.02 13.76
CA GLY A 203 12.91 1.60 14.36
C GLY A 203 11.71 2.45 13.95
N HIS A 204 11.85 3.32 12.95
CA HIS A 204 10.75 4.15 12.47
C HIS A 204 9.76 3.34 11.63
N TYR A 205 8.48 3.69 11.72
CA TYR A 205 7.41 3.13 10.90
C TYR A 205 6.33 4.17 10.61
N LEU A 206 5.29 3.80 9.85
CA LEU A 206 4.18 4.70 9.50
C LEU A 206 3.62 5.42 10.73
N GLY A 207 3.72 6.74 10.73
CA GLY A 207 3.20 7.58 11.81
C GLY A 207 4.00 7.55 13.11
N ALA A 208 5.19 6.96 13.14
CA ALA A 208 6.11 6.98 14.30
C ALA A 208 7.58 7.11 13.83
N THR A 209 8.13 8.32 13.89
CA THR A 209 9.47 8.64 13.35
C THR A 209 10.38 9.38 14.34
N GLY A 210 10.29 9.03 15.63
CA GLY A 210 11.19 9.54 16.67
C GLY A 210 10.87 10.94 17.22
N ASN A 211 9.73 11.52 16.82
CA ASN A 211 9.24 12.82 17.27
C ASN A 211 8.24 12.75 18.44
N GLY A 212 8.11 11.59 19.11
CA GLY A 212 7.14 11.37 20.20
C GLY A 212 5.69 11.15 19.74
N VAL A 213 5.45 11.25 18.44
CA VAL A 213 4.17 11.03 17.76
C VAL A 213 4.06 9.55 17.38
N ASN A 214 2.92 8.92 17.67
CA ASN A 214 2.60 7.56 17.22
C ASN A 214 1.13 7.46 16.83
N MET A 215 0.89 7.32 15.53
CA MET A 215 -0.46 7.26 14.97
C MET A 215 -1.30 6.10 15.50
N PHE A 216 -0.72 4.92 15.69
CA PHE A 216 -1.48 3.76 16.17
C PHE A 216 -1.81 3.87 17.67
N ASP A 217 -1.04 4.63 18.44
CA ASP A 217 -1.37 4.92 19.83
C ASP A 217 -2.61 5.81 19.91
N TRP A 218 -2.76 6.81 19.02
CA TRP A 218 -3.99 7.61 18.96
C TRP A 218 -5.20 6.74 18.63
N PHE A 219 -5.10 5.93 17.57
CA PHE A 219 -6.18 5.02 17.20
C PHE A 219 -6.56 4.11 18.37
N THR A 220 -5.58 3.52 19.04
CA THR A 220 -5.79 2.66 20.19
C THR A 220 -6.47 3.41 21.33
N ASN A 221 -6.02 4.62 21.67
CA ASN A 221 -6.56 5.40 22.77
C ASN A 221 -7.99 5.87 22.51
N HIS A 222 -8.28 6.38 21.32
CA HIS A 222 -9.64 6.79 20.95
C HIS A 222 -10.60 5.59 20.85
N TRP A 223 -10.13 4.45 20.34
CA TRP A 223 -10.96 3.23 20.25
C TRP A 223 -11.23 2.65 21.63
N ARG A 224 -10.23 2.65 22.51
CA ARG A 224 -10.37 2.27 23.92
C ARG A 224 -11.32 3.20 24.67
N LYS A 225 -11.31 4.50 24.36
CA LYS A 225 -12.23 5.47 24.98
C LYS A 225 -13.69 5.13 24.67
N LEU A 226 -14.00 4.78 23.42
CA LEU A 226 -15.34 4.30 23.04
C LEU A 226 -15.75 3.05 23.82
N MET A 227 -14.80 2.13 24.05
CA MET A 227 -15.06 0.93 24.87
C MET A 227 -15.33 1.31 26.34
N SER A 228 -14.52 2.20 26.92
CA SER A 228 -14.71 2.64 28.31
C SER A 228 -16.02 3.42 28.53
N ASP A 229 -16.49 4.10 27.49
CA ASP A 229 -17.77 4.83 27.50
C ASP A 229 -18.98 3.91 27.26
N GLY A 230 -18.74 2.61 26.99
CA GLY A 230 -19.78 1.64 26.68
C GLY A 230 -20.39 1.79 25.29
N GLU A 231 -19.76 2.55 24.38
CA GLU A 231 -20.23 2.70 22.99
C GLU A 231 -19.89 1.47 22.14
N ILE A 232 -18.76 0.81 22.44
CA ILE A 232 -18.36 -0.47 21.84
C ILE A 232 -18.07 -1.51 22.92
N THR A 233 -18.21 -2.79 22.57
CA THR A 233 -17.88 -3.91 23.45
C THR A 233 -16.39 -4.24 23.42
N GLU A 234 -15.92 -5.02 24.39
CA GLU A 234 -14.56 -5.56 24.40
C GLU A 234 -14.25 -6.43 23.17
N SER A 235 -15.24 -7.19 22.70
CA SER A 235 -15.10 -7.98 21.46
C SER A 235 -14.87 -7.06 20.24
N GLU A 236 -15.64 -5.98 20.13
CA GLU A 236 -15.48 -4.97 19.06
C GLU A 236 -14.13 -4.24 19.17
N TYR A 237 -13.64 -4.02 20.40
CA TYR A 237 -12.31 -3.48 20.63
C TYR A 237 -11.21 -4.39 20.04
N HIS A 238 -11.17 -5.66 20.45
CA HIS A 238 -10.19 -6.63 19.95
C HIS A 238 -10.33 -6.88 18.44
N ASN A 239 -11.56 -6.87 17.91
CA ASN A 239 -11.82 -7.07 16.48
C ASN A 239 -11.28 -5.94 15.59
N ALA A 240 -10.91 -4.77 16.15
CA ALA A 240 -10.24 -3.70 15.42
C ALA A 240 -8.73 -3.94 15.24
N THR A 241 -8.23 -5.13 15.59
CA THR A 241 -6.88 -5.56 15.25
C THR A 241 -6.66 -5.51 13.74
N PHE A 242 -5.73 -4.66 13.30
CA PHE A 242 -5.32 -4.50 11.91
C PHE A 242 -4.70 -5.78 11.38
N GLN A 243 -5.10 -6.16 10.16
CA GLN A 243 -4.48 -7.23 9.39
C GLN A 243 -3.21 -6.73 8.67
N GLN A 244 -2.32 -6.06 9.39
CA GLN A 244 -1.09 -5.46 8.86
C GLN A 244 0.12 -5.91 9.67
N TYR A 245 1.27 -5.99 8.99
CA TYR A 245 2.57 -6.13 9.63
C TYR A 245 3.63 -5.36 8.85
N TYR A 246 4.47 -4.61 9.56
CA TYR A 246 5.59 -3.89 8.97
C TYR A 246 6.87 -4.68 9.17
N ARG A 247 7.41 -5.18 8.07
CA ARG A 247 8.66 -5.94 8.07
C ARG A 247 9.84 -5.00 8.30
N THR A 248 10.84 -5.47 9.02
CA THR A 248 12.17 -4.85 9.05
C THR A 248 12.89 -5.06 7.72
N VAL A 249 13.97 -4.31 7.47
CA VAL A 249 14.84 -4.52 6.29
C VAL A 249 15.35 -5.97 6.26
N ASN A 250 15.80 -6.49 7.40
CA ASN A 250 16.26 -7.87 7.52
C ASN A 250 15.17 -8.90 7.16
N GLU A 251 13.93 -8.67 7.57
CA GLU A 251 12.81 -9.56 7.22
C GLU A 251 12.45 -9.49 5.73
N PHE A 252 12.64 -8.34 5.07
CA PHE A 252 12.48 -8.23 3.62
C PHE A 252 13.60 -8.97 2.87
N THR A 253 14.84 -8.89 3.34
CA THR A 253 16.02 -9.46 2.66
C THR A 253 16.26 -10.93 2.97
N ALA A 254 15.79 -11.44 4.11
CA ALA A 254 16.03 -12.81 4.57
C ALA A 254 15.80 -13.89 3.50
N PRO A 255 14.76 -13.84 2.63
CA PRO A 255 14.59 -14.85 1.59
C PRO A 255 15.70 -14.89 0.53
N PHE A 256 16.56 -13.88 0.45
CA PHE A 256 17.63 -13.75 -0.56
C PHE A 256 19.03 -14.11 -0.01
N ASP A 257 19.18 -14.22 1.31
CA ASP A 257 20.46 -14.39 2.00
C ASP A 257 21.14 -15.75 1.72
N ASP A 258 20.35 -16.82 1.60
CA ASP A 258 20.83 -18.16 1.24
C ASP A 258 20.62 -18.43 -0.25
N GLU A 259 21.68 -18.77 -0.98
CA GLU A 259 21.60 -19.14 -2.39
C GLU A 259 20.74 -20.39 -2.64
N ASN A 260 20.57 -21.22 -1.62
CA ASN A 260 19.70 -22.39 -1.63
C ASN A 260 18.30 -22.09 -1.07
N SER A 261 17.91 -20.84 -0.87
CA SER A 261 16.53 -20.53 -0.51
C SER A 261 15.57 -20.89 -1.65
N SER A 262 14.29 -21.08 -1.32
CA SER A 262 13.22 -21.28 -2.31
C SER A 262 13.18 -20.13 -3.34
N VAL A 263 13.34 -18.89 -2.87
CA VAL A 263 13.30 -17.66 -3.66
C VAL A 263 14.48 -17.56 -4.61
N ARG A 264 15.70 -17.85 -4.15
CA ARG A 264 16.90 -17.86 -5.01
C ARG A 264 16.83 -18.97 -6.04
N ARG A 265 16.37 -20.18 -5.67
CA ARG A 265 16.13 -21.27 -6.63
C ARG A 265 15.04 -20.96 -7.66
N ALA A 266 14.08 -20.11 -7.31
CA ALA A 266 13.07 -19.61 -8.24
C ALA A 266 13.61 -18.53 -9.22
N GLY A 267 14.91 -18.21 -9.14
CA GLY A 267 15.60 -17.27 -10.02
C GLY A 267 15.53 -15.80 -9.57
N LEU A 268 14.93 -15.50 -8.42
CA LEU A 268 14.83 -14.11 -7.95
C LEU A 268 16.11 -13.65 -7.27
N VAL A 269 16.60 -12.48 -7.68
CA VAL A 269 17.77 -11.83 -7.11
C VAL A 269 17.44 -10.40 -6.71
N LEU A 270 17.67 -10.07 -5.44
CA LEU A 270 17.56 -8.71 -4.94
C LEU A 270 18.70 -7.85 -5.50
N LYS A 271 18.36 -6.78 -6.22
CA LYS A 271 19.31 -5.83 -6.82
C LYS A 271 19.43 -4.53 -6.04
N HIS A 272 18.36 -4.13 -5.36
CA HIS A 272 18.33 -2.90 -4.57
C HIS A 272 17.47 -3.08 -3.34
N VAL A 273 17.92 -2.55 -2.21
CA VAL A 273 17.13 -2.37 -0.99
C VAL A 273 17.52 -1.04 -0.35
N SER A 274 16.54 -0.22 0.01
CA SER A 274 16.74 1.01 0.76
C SER A 274 15.49 1.42 1.50
N THR A 275 15.61 2.09 2.64
CA THR A 275 14.48 2.70 3.33
C THR A 275 14.43 4.20 3.07
N ARG A 276 13.24 4.79 3.15
CA ARG A 276 13.06 6.24 3.13
C ARG A 276 11.91 6.66 4.05
N VAL A 277 12.15 7.74 4.77
CA VAL A 277 11.09 8.50 5.48
C VAL A 277 10.58 9.60 4.55
N THR A 278 9.30 9.54 4.21
CA THR A 278 8.59 10.61 3.51
C THR A 278 7.79 11.40 4.54
N LYS A 279 8.14 12.68 4.70
CA LYS A 279 7.49 13.56 5.66
C LYS A 279 6.02 13.79 5.31
N CYS A 280 5.18 13.88 6.35
CA CYS A 280 3.75 14.08 6.23
C CYS A 280 3.47 15.41 5.49
N PRO A 281 2.85 15.36 4.29
CA PRO A 281 2.62 16.57 3.49
C PRO A 281 1.65 17.53 4.19
N TYR A 282 0.67 17.01 4.91
CA TYR A 282 -0.31 17.80 5.67
C TYR A 282 0.34 18.55 6.83
N ALA A 283 1.24 17.90 7.57
CA ALA A 283 2.00 18.56 8.62
C ALA A 283 2.99 19.61 8.05
N ALA A 284 3.49 19.40 6.83
CA ALA A 284 4.29 20.40 6.12
C ALA A 284 3.48 21.64 5.75
N GLN A 285 2.30 21.46 5.14
CA GLN A 285 1.37 22.54 4.84
C GLN A 285 0.98 23.31 6.11
N PHE A 286 0.68 22.61 7.21
CA PHE A 286 0.37 23.24 8.49
C PHE A 286 1.49 24.15 8.99
N ARG A 287 2.77 23.79 8.80
CA ARG A 287 3.90 24.66 9.16
C ARG A 287 3.94 25.96 8.35
N GLU A 288 3.34 25.98 7.15
CA GLU A 288 3.27 27.15 6.30
C GLU A 288 2.08 28.05 6.65
N HIS A 289 0.88 27.49 6.76
CA HIS A 289 -0.35 28.29 6.98
C HIS A 289 -0.74 28.47 8.45
N GLY A 290 -0.27 27.62 9.37
CA GLY A 290 -0.53 27.71 10.81
C GLY A 290 -1.98 27.47 11.27
N ASP A 291 -2.91 27.22 10.34
CA ASP A 291 -4.33 26.95 10.62
C ASP A 291 -4.60 25.47 10.95
N ALA A 292 -4.95 25.20 12.22
CA ALA A 292 -5.22 23.86 12.72
C ALA A 292 -6.49 23.22 12.12
N HIS A 293 -7.51 24.01 11.80
CA HIS A 293 -8.74 23.50 11.19
C HIS A 293 -8.52 23.13 9.73
N VAL A 294 -7.73 23.91 8.99
CA VAL A 294 -7.32 23.54 7.62
C VAL A 294 -6.52 22.25 7.64
N PHE A 295 -5.60 22.10 8.60
CA PHE A 295 -4.83 20.87 8.77
C PHE A 295 -5.73 19.66 9.06
N ALA A 296 -6.63 19.75 10.04
CA ALA A 296 -7.53 18.64 10.40
C ALA A 296 -8.42 18.21 9.23
N ARG A 297 -9.01 19.17 8.51
CA ARG A 297 -9.86 18.90 7.33
C ARG A 297 -9.11 18.16 6.21
N ALA A 298 -7.82 18.39 6.07
CA ALA A 298 -6.99 17.72 5.07
C ALA A 298 -6.43 16.38 5.57
N PHE A 299 -6.09 16.29 6.85
CA PHE A 299 -5.39 15.15 7.45
C PHE A 299 -6.31 13.98 7.81
N ILE A 300 -7.50 14.25 8.37
CA ILE A 300 -8.43 13.19 8.82
C ILE A 300 -8.92 12.31 7.66
N PRO A 301 -9.29 12.85 6.48
CA PRO A 301 -9.64 12.01 5.32
C PRO A 301 -8.53 11.02 4.92
N THR A 302 -7.26 11.40 5.05
CA THR A 302 -6.12 10.52 4.78
C THR A 302 -6.06 9.35 5.75
N LEU A 303 -6.33 9.57 7.04
CA LEU A 303 -6.40 8.48 8.02
C LEU A 303 -7.55 7.53 7.64
N ARG A 304 -8.74 8.10 7.38
CA ARG A 304 -9.95 7.35 7.07
C ARG A 304 -9.81 6.46 5.83
N SER A 305 -9.11 6.93 4.79
CA SER A 305 -9.07 6.29 3.46
C SER A 305 -8.59 4.83 3.50
N TRP A 306 -7.72 4.46 4.44
CA TRP A 306 -7.16 3.11 4.55
C TRP A 306 -7.52 2.39 5.86
N SER A 307 -7.93 3.12 6.92
CA SER A 307 -8.20 2.52 8.23
C SER A 307 -9.68 2.36 8.57
N GLU A 308 -10.58 3.14 7.96
CA GLU A 308 -12.02 3.15 8.28
C GLU A 308 -12.66 1.76 8.15
N SER A 309 -12.31 1.01 7.11
CA SER A 309 -12.86 -0.33 6.90
C SER A 309 -12.44 -1.33 7.98
N THR A 310 -11.28 -1.15 8.63
CA THR A 310 -10.86 -2.02 9.75
C THR A 310 -11.77 -1.79 10.96
N PHE A 311 -11.96 -0.54 11.37
CA PHE A 311 -12.82 -0.21 12.50
C PHE A 311 -14.30 -0.50 12.22
N PHE A 312 -14.80 -0.18 11.03
CA PHE A 312 -16.18 -0.43 10.66
C PHE A 312 -16.53 -1.93 10.71
N ASN A 313 -15.62 -2.78 10.23
CA ASN A 313 -15.80 -4.24 10.24
C ASN A 313 -15.50 -4.87 11.61
N ALA A 314 -14.96 -4.11 12.57
CA ALA A 314 -14.77 -4.58 13.94
C ALA A 314 -16.08 -4.56 14.75
N LEU A 315 -17.00 -3.67 14.37
CA LEU A 315 -18.31 -3.52 14.99
C LEU A 315 -19.22 -4.71 14.65
N ASP A 316 -20.03 -5.12 15.62
CA ASP A 316 -20.89 -6.30 15.53
C ASP A 316 -21.91 -6.18 14.39
N LEU A 317 -22.13 -7.27 13.65
CA LEU A 317 -23.05 -7.31 12.50
C LEU A 317 -24.53 -7.21 12.89
N THR A 318 -24.88 -7.37 14.17
CA THR A 318 -26.21 -7.11 14.72
C THR A 318 -26.55 -5.62 14.74
N ARG A 319 -25.54 -4.73 14.76
CA ARG A 319 -25.73 -3.30 14.56
C ARG A 319 -26.04 -3.01 13.10
N ASN A 320 -27.06 -2.20 12.85
CA ASN A 320 -27.34 -1.75 11.49
C ASN A 320 -26.19 -0.86 10.94
N SER A 321 -26.11 -0.71 9.62
CA SER A 321 -25.02 0.03 8.98
C SER A 321 -24.94 1.50 9.40
N THR A 322 -26.08 2.15 9.63
CA THR A 322 -26.15 3.55 10.06
C THR A 322 -25.59 3.74 11.46
N GLU A 323 -25.92 2.84 12.39
CA GLU A 323 -25.38 2.85 13.75
C GLU A 323 -23.86 2.64 13.74
N ARG A 324 -23.38 1.65 12.97
CA ARG A 324 -21.94 1.42 12.80
C ARG A 324 -21.23 2.65 12.23
N GLN A 325 -21.77 3.24 11.18
CA GLN A 325 -21.21 4.46 10.60
C GLN A 325 -21.19 5.62 11.61
N THR A 326 -22.25 5.76 12.42
CA THR A 326 -22.31 6.80 13.45
C THR A 326 -21.18 6.66 14.47
N ILE A 327 -20.87 5.44 14.91
CA ILE A 327 -19.75 5.16 15.83
C ILE A 327 -18.41 5.51 15.19
N ILE A 328 -18.23 5.11 13.92
CA ILE A 328 -17.02 5.43 13.15
C ILE A 328 -16.86 6.93 12.96
N ASP A 329 -17.94 7.66 12.68
CA ASP A 329 -17.88 9.11 12.53
C ASP A 329 -17.50 9.80 13.84
N ARG A 330 -18.05 9.34 14.98
CA ARG A 330 -17.63 9.83 16.31
C ARG A 330 -16.16 9.54 16.59
N PHE A 331 -15.68 8.34 16.25
CA PHE A 331 -14.29 7.95 16.45
C PHE A 331 -13.33 8.93 15.73
N TYR A 332 -13.55 9.20 14.44
CA TYR A 332 -12.70 10.14 13.71
C TYR A 332 -12.95 11.60 14.10
N GLN A 333 -14.16 11.97 14.50
CA GLN A 333 -14.43 13.31 15.02
C GLN A 333 -13.64 13.58 16.30
N ALA A 334 -13.50 12.59 17.19
CA ALA A 334 -12.70 12.71 18.39
C ALA A 334 -11.21 12.93 18.06
N ILE A 335 -10.68 12.21 17.08
CA ILE A 335 -9.30 12.42 16.59
C ILE A 335 -9.17 13.82 15.97
N GLU A 336 -10.13 14.26 15.16
CA GLU A 336 -10.14 15.58 14.54
C GLU A 336 -10.10 16.70 15.60
N ASN A 337 -10.90 16.57 16.66
CA ASN A 337 -10.92 17.54 17.75
C ASN A 337 -9.55 17.66 18.42
N ASP A 338 -8.88 16.55 18.68
CA ASP A 338 -7.56 16.57 19.32
C ASP A 338 -6.48 17.10 18.35
N VAL A 339 -6.58 16.80 17.05
CA VAL A 339 -5.74 17.41 16.00
C VAL A 339 -5.88 18.92 15.98
N ILE A 340 -7.10 19.45 16.14
CA ILE A 340 -7.33 20.92 16.19
C ILE A 340 -6.70 21.54 17.43
N VAL A 341 -6.78 20.85 18.58
CA VAL A 341 -6.25 21.34 19.87
C VAL A 341 -4.72 21.31 19.90
N ALA A 342 -4.12 20.24 19.38
CA ALA A 342 -2.68 19.99 19.47
C ALA A 342 -2.08 19.55 18.11
N PRO A 343 -2.17 20.35 17.04
CA PRO A 343 -1.84 19.93 15.68
C PRO A 343 -0.37 19.50 15.48
N LYS A 344 0.54 19.95 16.35
CA LYS A 344 1.96 19.56 16.31
C LYS A 344 2.21 18.13 16.79
N ASP A 345 1.28 17.56 17.55
CA ASP A 345 1.36 16.21 18.09
C ASP A 345 0.81 15.17 17.09
N TYR A 346 0.36 15.62 15.90
CA TYR A 346 -0.20 14.77 14.86
C TYR A 346 0.59 14.89 13.56
N SER A 347 1.09 13.75 13.09
CA SER A 347 1.70 13.60 11.78
C SER A 347 1.61 12.14 11.32
N MET A 348 1.53 11.93 10.02
CA MET A 348 1.65 10.59 9.44
C MET A 348 2.82 10.60 8.45
N ASP A 349 4.03 10.58 8.99
CA ASP A 349 5.23 10.33 8.20
C ASP A 349 5.20 8.88 7.69
N TYR A 350 5.57 8.67 6.43
CA TYR A 350 5.55 7.37 5.79
C TYR A 350 6.95 6.79 5.80
N VAL A 351 7.08 5.50 6.15
CA VAL A 351 8.37 4.81 6.17
C VAL A 351 8.29 3.59 5.29
N HIS A 352 8.98 3.63 4.15
CA HIS A 352 8.92 2.58 3.14
C HIS A 352 10.28 1.95 2.88
N CYS A 353 10.27 0.64 2.69
CA CYS A 353 11.36 -0.11 2.11
C CYS A 353 11.12 -0.23 0.60
N PHE A 354 12.08 0.22 -0.17
CA PHE A 354 12.10 0.17 -1.63
C PHE A 354 12.99 -1.00 -2.06
N LEU A 355 12.45 -1.86 -2.92
CA LEU A 355 13.10 -3.08 -3.38
C LEU A 355 13.08 -3.11 -4.91
N SER A 356 14.20 -3.52 -5.51
CA SER A 356 14.25 -3.94 -6.92
C SER A 356 14.73 -5.38 -6.97
N ILE A 357 13.92 -6.26 -7.55
CA ILE A 357 14.17 -7.70 -7.64
C ILE A 357 14.11 -8.09 -9.11
N VAL A 358 15.05 -8.89 -9.57
CA VAL A 358 15.12 -9.36 -10.97
C VAL A 358 15.01 -10.87 -10.99
N LYS A 359 14.24 -11.42 -11.93
CA LYS A 359 14.28 -12.85 -12.25
C LYS A 359 15.39 -13.13 -13.26
N GLN A 360 16.34 -13.98 -12.90
CA GLN A 360 17.44 -14.42 -13.77
C GLN A 360 17.01 -15.66 -14.57
#